data_AF-A0A0G0KWS0-F1
#
_entry.id   AF-A0A0G0KWS0-F1
#
_cell.length_a   1.000
_cell.length_b   1.000
_cell.length_c   1.000
_cell.angle_alpha   90.00
_cell.angle_beta   90.00
_cell.angle_gamma   90.00
#
_symmetry.space_group_name_H-M   'P 1'
#
loop_
_entity.id
_entity.type
_entity.pdbx_description
1 polymer ?
#
loop_
_entity_poly.entity_id
_entity_poly.type
_entity_poly.pdbx_seq_one_letter_code
_entity_poly.pdbx_strand_id
1 'polypeptide(L)'
;MRVSSQITVSDSLIGIGSSLNLNVIDATGNPITTFPQDFTLKIDFNSFDISKYKTDSISIYSSQDGSSWTKEDTFVDLVNKTASATLDHASYFALVGERMDVIAPVTKVLLTGSEGQASWFRSDVKVTIQSQDNENGSGVYYVGYRVDDDYFREYTESFTVSGSGEHIIEFYSVDNDENIEEVKSKSFYIDKTAPELKISYDKDNLNTVLEGVDEFGISNFSKTTGAIEITDKAGNITKITGVFDLDNTNDKISFKSIVYNRQTEKKFTNNNYLAGYKKDTNQNLISIYQNWITYGNVPSMVATDYRTKTQSTRVLIKDGNVTKLDSWLSGVRLLSVYTDNGNLKFEY
;
A
#
# COMPACT_ATOMS: atom_id res chain seq x y z
N MET A 1 22.54 23.58 16.38
CA MET A 1 23.89 23.02 16.54
C MET A 1 24.30 22.54 15.15
N ARG A 2 25.19 23.24 14.44
CA ARG A 2 25.64 22.81 13.10
C ARG A 2 26.75 21.80 13.31
N VAL A 3 26.50 20.55 12.97
CA VAL A 3 27.52 19.49 12.93
C VAL A 3 28.56 19.92 11.89
N SER A 4 29.83 19.97 12.26
CA SER A 4 30.93 20.17 11.30
C SER A 4 30.87 18.99 10.32
N SER A 5 30.84 19.24 9.01
CA SER A 5 30.86 18.18 8.01
C SER A 5 32.04 17.25 8.27
N GLN A 6 31.75 15.97 8.50
CA GLN A 6 32.79 14.96 8.68
C GLN A 6 33.65 14.91 7.42
N ILE A 7 34.96 14.79 7.62
CA ILE A 7 35.91 14.75 6.51
C ILE A 7 35.79 13.38 5.84
N THR A 8 35.66 13.36 4.53
CA THR A 8 35.61 12.12 3.74
C THR A 8 36.83 12.10 2.83
N VAL A 9 37.73 11.16 3.06
CA VAL A 9 38.89 10.89 2.19
C VAL A 9 38.52 9.86 1.12
N SER A 10 37.71 8.86 1.51
CA SER A 10 37.06 7.88 0.63
C SER A 10 35.81 7.32 1.32
N ASP A 11 35.09 6.42 0.65
CA ASP A 11 33.90 5.75 1.23
C ASP A 11 34.20 5.02 2.55
N SER A 12 35.44 4.53 2.72
CA SER A 12 35.88 3.86 3.95
C SER A 12 36.74 4.71 4.87
N LEU A 13 37.41 5.76 4.38
CA LEU A 13 38.31 6.61 5.17
C LEU A 13 37.63 7.94 5.53
N ILE A 14 37.32 8.11 6.81
CA ILE A 14 36.64 9.31 7.30
C ILE A 14 37.37 9.94 8.50
N GLY A 15 37.16 11.23 8.70
CA GLY A 15 37.73 12.00 9.80
C GLY A 15 37.25 11.51 11.16
N ILE A 16 38.20 11.38 12.09
CA ILE A 16 38.01 11.19 13.52
C ILE A 16 38.03 12.59 14.14
N GLY A 17 36.84 13.16 14.34
CA GLY A 17 36.69 14.55 14.80
C GLY A 17 36.74 15.57 13.67
N SER A 18 37.30 16.75 13.95
CA SER A 18 37.34 17.90 13.03
C SER A 18 38.72 18.07 12.39
N SER A 19 38.77 18.82 11.27
CA SER A 19 40.04 19.30 10.72
C SER A 19 40.55 20.53 11.46
N LEU A 20 41.87 20.69 11.43
CA LEU A 20 42.59 21.89 11.78
C LEU A 20 43.11 22.54 10.48
N ASN A 21 43.01 23.85 10.33
CA ASN A 21 43.71 24.58 9.26
C ASN A 21 44.85 25.39 9.88
N LEU A 22 46.09 25.09 9.48
CA LEU A 22 47.24 25.91 9.83
C LEU A 22 47.48 26.92 8.70
N ASN A 23 47.04 28.16 8.92
CA ASN A 23 47.30 29.26 8.00
C ASN A 23 48.38 30.19 8.59
N VAL A 24 49.49 30.35 7.88
CA VAL A 24 50.59 31.23 8.28
C VAL A 24 50.80 32.28 7.19
N ILE A 25 50.93 33.53 7.59
CA ILE A 25 51.20 34.66 6.70
C ILE A 25 52.48 35.38 7.11
N ASP A 26 53.19 35.92 6.14
CA ASP A 26 54.33 36.81 6.41
C ASP A 26 53.85 38.20 6.90
N ALA A 27 54.80 39.07 7.26
CA ALA A 27 54.50 40.42 7.72
C ALA A 27 53.81 41.31 6.67
N THR A 28 53.80 40.89 5.41
CA THR A 28 53.14 41.58 4.28
C THR A 28 51.81 40.93 3.89
N GLY A 29 51.40 39.87 4.59
CA GLY A 29 50.14 39.16 4.37
C GLY A 29 50.19 38.04 3.32
N ASN A 30 51.36 37.68 2.78
CA ASN A 30 51.45 36.56 1.84
C ASN A 30 51.42 35.23 2.59
N PRO A 31 50.73 34.20 2.06
CA PRO A 31 50.70 32.89 2.69
C PRO A 31 52.07 32.21 2.64
N ILE A 32 52.48 31.63 3.77
CA ILE A 32 53.64 30.77 3.93
C ILE A 32 53.14 29.33 3.96
N THR A 33 53.40 28.58 2.89
CA THR A 33 52.93 27.19 2.74
C THR A 33 53.97 26.14 3.12
N THR A 34 55.24 26.53 3.25
CA THR A 34 56.37 25.64 3.58
C THR A 34 57.30 26.32 4.59
N PHE A 35 57.85 25.54 5.50
CA PHE A 35 58.70 25.95 6.59
C PHE A 35 60.13 25.42 6.40
N PRO A 36 61.15 26.20 6.80
CA PRO A 36 62.55 25.78 6.70
C PRO A 36 62.97 24.81 7.80
N GLN A 37 62.15 24.63 8.85
CA GLN A 37 62.35 23.66 9.91
C GLN A 37 61.05 22.90 10.13
N ASP A 38 61.18 21.60 10.32
CA ASP A 38 60.03 20.74 10.62
C ASP A 38 59.42 21.12 11.97
N PHE A 39 58.11 20.91 12.08
CA PHE A 39 57.37 20.97 13.34
C PHE A 39 56.63 19.66 13.56
N THR A 40 56.34 19.35 14.83
CA THR A 40 55.51 18.20 15.17
C THR A 40 54.07 18.64 15.38
N LEU A 41 53.17 18.15 14.54
CA LEU A 41 51.74 18.18 14.84
C LEU A 41 51.41 17.01 15.75
N LYS A 42 50.76 17.28 16.90
CA LYS A 42 50.25 16.26 17.80
C LYS A 42 48.75 16.44 18.01
N ILE A 43 47.98 15.40 17.71
CA ILE A 43 46.53 15.34 17.91
C ILE A 43 46.26 14.41 19.10
N ASP A 44 45.58 14.93 20.12
CA ASP A 44 45.01 14.14 21.21
C ASP A 44 43.60 13.71 20.82
N PHE A 45 43.35 12.40 20.83
CA PHE A 45 42.07 11.80 20.48
C PHE A 45 41.41 11.06 21.66
N ASN A 46 41.76 11.40 22.90
CA ASN A 46 41.19 10.76 24.09
C ASN A 46 39.67 10.85 24.18
N SER A 47 39.10 11.97 23.74
CA SER A 47 37.67 12.23 23.75
C SER A 47 36.90 11.64 22.56
N PHE A 48 37.60 11.08 21.56
CA PHE A 48 36.93 10.50 20.39
C PHE A 48 36.66 9.02 20.60
N ASP A 49 35.48 8.60 20.15
CA ASP A 49 35.16 7.18 20.02
C ASP A 49 35.83 6.64 18.74
N ILE A 50 36.80 5.75 18.95
CA ILE A 50 37.53 5.09 17.86
C ILE A 50 37.07 3.65 17.65
N SER A 51 36.05 3.18 18.37
CA SER A 51 35.59 1.79 18.32
C SER A 51 35.08 1.39 16.93
N LYS A 52 34.60 2.35 16.13
CA LYS A 52 34.14 2.17 14.74
C LYS A 52 35.24 2.20 13.67
N TYR A 53 36.51 2.29 14.07
CA TYR A 53 37.63 2.42 13.15
C TYR A 53 38.63 1.27 13.31
N LYS A 54 39.21 0.84 12.19
CA LYS A 54 40.39 -0.04 12.20
C LYS A 54 41.56 0.73 12.79
N THR A 55 41.98 0.37 13.99
CA THR A 55 42.96 1.16 14.76
C THR A 55 44.33 1.28 14.10
N ASP A 56 44.72 0.31 13.27
CA ASP A 56 45.94 0.30 12.46
C ASP A 56 45.88 1.21 11.22
N SER A 57 44.69 1.63 10.80
CA SER A 57 44.48 2.56 9.69
C SER A 57 44.59 4.04 10.09
N ILE A 58 44.52 4.34 11.39
CA ILE A 58 44.48 5.70 11.92
C ILE A 58 45.77 6.45 11.53
N SER A 59 45.64 7.61 10.93
CA SER A 59 46.78 8.48 10.58
C SER A 59 46.35 9.93 10.44
N ILE A 60 47.33 10.83 10.50
CA ILE A 60 47.14 12.22 10.12
C ILE A 60 47.13 12.29 8.60
N TYR A 61 46.20 13.06 8.05
CA TYR A 61 46.16 13.42 6.64
C TYR A 61 46.28 14.92 6.51
N SER A 62 46.95 15.37 5.46
CA SER A 62 47.04 16.77 5.08
C SER A 62 46.25 17.07 3.81
N SER A 63 45.84 18.31 3.63
CA SER A 63 45.19 18.78 2.40
C SER A 63 45.48 20.25 2.18
N GLN A 64 45.81 20.64 0.94
CA GLN A 64 46.06 22.05 0.60
C GLN A 64 44.75 22.82 0.33
N ASP A 65 43.76 22.13 -0.22
CA ASP A 65 42.46 22.69 -0.66
C ASP A 65 41.31 22.34 0.29
N GLY A 66 41.58 21.56 1.35
CA GLY A 66 40.59 21.05 2.28
C GLY A 66 39.69 19.95 1.71
N SER A 67 39.98 19.46 0.50
CA SER A 67 39.15 18.51 -0.26
C SER A 67 39.93 17.26 -0.69
N SER A 68 41.19 17.45 -1.10
CA SER A 68 42.10 16.40 -1.56
C SER A 68 43.08 16.07 -0.44
N TRP A 69 42.95 14.87 0.14
CA TRP A 69 43.69 14.48 1.34
C TRP A 69 44.82 13.50 1.03
N THR A 70 46.00 13.75 1.60
CA THR A 70 47.20 12.92 1.49
C THR A 70 47.57 12.36 2.85
N LYS A 71 47.90 11.07 2.92
CA LYS A 71 48.30 10.42 4.17
C LYS A 71 49.70 10.87 4.59
N GLU A 72 49.86 11.27 5.85
CA GLU A 72 51.14 11.64 6.44
C GLU A 72 51.78 10.46 7.20
N ASP A 73 53.11 10.47 7.28
CA ASP A 73 53.82 9.54 8.15
C ASP A 73 53.52 9.88 9.62
N THR A 74 52.76 8.99 10.27
CA THR A 74 52.13 9.25 11.56
C THR A 74 52.51 8.20 12.58
N PHE A 75 53.03 8.63 13.71
CA PHE A 75 53.16 7.80 14.91
C PHE A 75 51.86 7.87 15.72
N VAL A 76 51.19 6.71 15.89
CA VAL A 76 49.96 6.59 16.69
C VAL A 76 50.24 5.83 17.98
N ASP A 77 49.98 6.48 19.10
CA ASP A 77 50.00 5.89 20.44
C ASP A 77 48.57 5.63 20.89
N LEU A 78 48.11 4.38 20.78
CA LEU A 78 46.76 3.97 21.18
C LEU A 78 46.56 3.92 22.71
N VAL A 79 47.65 3.85 23.49
CA VAL A 79 47.59 3.83 24.95
C VAL A 79 47.30 5.22 25.48
N ASN A 80 48.05 6.22 24.99
CA ASN A 80 47.85 7.62 25.36
C ASN A 80 46.82 8.33 24.47
N LYS A 81 46.32 7.65 23.43
CA LYS A 81 45.42 8.15 22.39
C LYS A 81 45.92 9.45 21.75
N THR A 82 47.15 9.42 21.26
CA THR A 82 47.75 10.56 20.54
C THR A 82 48.33 10.15 19.20
N ALA A 83 48.16 10.98 18.17
CA ALA A 83 48.76 10.82 16.86
C ALA A 83 49.73 11.98 16.61
N SER A 84 50.93 11.70 16.11
CA SER A 84 51.94 12.73 15.84
C SER A 84 52.59 12.55 14.47
N ALA A 85 52.82 13.65 13.76
CA ALA A 85 53.52 13.68 12.48
C ALA A 85 54.51 14.86 12.45
N THR A 86 55.65 14.65 11.81
CA THR A 86 56.68 15.67 11.59
C THR A 86 56.50 16.25 10.19
N LEU A 87 56.27 17.56 10.10
CA LEU A 87 55.77 18.22 8.90
C LEU A 87 56.53 19.52 8.65
N ASP A 88 56.63 19.93 7.39
CA ASP A 88 57.32 21.15 6.96
C ASP A 88 56.38 22.10 6.19
N HIS A 89 55.06 21.90 6.26
CA HIS A 89 54.09 22.65 5.47
C HIS A 89 52.86 23.11 6.25
N ALA A 90 52.28 24.21 5.80
CA ALA A 90 51.04 24.78 6.33
C ALA A 90 49.86 24.30 5.46
N SER A 91 48.97 23.51 6.04
CA SER A 91 47.88 22.82 5.35
C SER A 91 46.66 22.68 6.26
N TYR A 92 45.57 22.14 5.71
CA TYR A 92 44.56 21.46 6.51
C TYR A 92 45.13 20.13 7.02
N PHE A 93 44.80 19.76 8.24
CA PHE A 93 45.16 18.50 8.87
C PHE A 93 43.94 17.86 9.50
N ALA A 94 43.87 16.55 9.45
CA ALA A 94 42.81 15.77 10.08
C ALA A 94 43.34 14.43 10.56
N LEU A 95 42.81 13.96 11.68
CA LEU A 95 42.94 12.56 12.04
C LEU A 95 41.91 11.78 11.25
N VAL A 96 42.31 10.73 10.54
CA VAL A 96 41.44 9.93 9.67
C VAL A 96 41.67 8.47 10.00
N GLY A 97 40.60 7.68 9.98
CA GLY A 97 40.65 6.23 10.11
C GLY A 97 39.72 5.56 9.10
N GLU A 98 40.04 4.31 8.78
CA GLU A 98 39.18 3.43 8.01
C GLU A 98 38.07 2.89 8.90
N ARG A 99 36.82 3.01 8.46
CA ARG A 99 35.66 2.45 9.16
C ARG A 99 35.75 0.92 9.20
N MET A 100 35.21 0.33 10.26
CA MET A 100 35.09 -1.12 10.34
C MET A 100 34.01 -1.65 9.40
N ASP A 101 32.94 -0.89 9.24
CA ASP A 101 31.82 -1.23 8.37
C ASP A 101 31.43 -0.09 7.42
N VAL A 102 31.21 -0.47 6.16
CA VAL A 102 30.83 0.44 5.06
C VAL A 102 29.62 -0.10 4.27
N ILE A 103 29.02 -1.19 4.72
CA ILE A 103 27.93 -1.86 4.01
C ILE A 103 26.66 -1.65 4.84
N ALA A 104 25.61 -1.12 4.20
CA ALA A 104 24.34 -0.97 4.88
C ALA A 104 23.65 -2.34 5.09
N PRO A 105 22.83 -2.50 6.15
CA PRO A 105 22.08 -3.74 6.36
C PRO A 105 21.04 -3.96 5.27
N VAL A 106 20.51 -5.19 5.21
CA VAL A 106 19.47 -5.59 4.28
C VAL A 106 18.18 -5.93 5.02
N THR A 107 17.12 -5.19 4.71
CA THR A 107 15.79 -5.37 5.31
C THR A 107 14.82 -6.12 4.40
N LYS A 108 13.93 -6.93 4.97
CA LYS A 108 12.84 -7.63 4.28
C LYS A 108 11.53 -7.45 5.04
N VAL A 109 10.44 -7.33 4.30
CA VAL A 109 9.08 -7.29 4.84
C VAL A 109 8.38 -8.60 4.53
N LEU A 110 7.82 -9.23 5.56
CA LEU A 110 6.96 -10.39 5.48
C LEU A 110 5.52 -9.96 5.76
N LEU A 111 4.63 -10.24 4.80
CA LEU A 111 3.19 -10.00 4.91
C LEU A 111 2.50 -11.34 5.17
N THR A 112 1.59 -11.37 6.14
CA THR A 112 0.81 -12.57 6.47
C THR A 112 -0.66 -12.22 6.63
N GLY A 113 -1.54 -13.08 6.11
CA GLY A 113 -2.98 -12.86 6.07
C GLY A 113 -3.67 -13.93 5.22
N SER A 114 -4.97 -13.78 4.99
CA SER A 114 -5.73 -14.63 4.07
C SER A 114 -5.46 -14.20 2.64
N GLU A 115 -4.53 -14.88 1.97
CA GLU A 115 -4.17 -14.54 0.59
C GLU A 115 -5.37 -14.67 -0.38
N GLY A 116 -5.42 -13.69 -1.26
CA GLY A 116 -6.30 -13.60 -2.42
C GLY A 116 -5.55 -13.87 -3.72
N GLN A 117 -6.01 -13.28 -4.82
CA GLN A 117 -5.30 -13.35 -6.11
C GLN A 117 -4.24 -12.23 -6.21
N ALA A 118 -3.12 -12.46 -6.89
CA ALA A 118 -2.18 -11.42 -7.35
C ALA A 118 -1.82 -10.30 -6.32
N SER A 119 -1.39 -10.66 -5.10
CA SER A 119 -1.02 -9.72 -4.00
C SER A 119 -2.19 -9.04 -3.28
N TRP A 120 -3.42 -9.50 -3.50
CA TRP A 120 -4.56 -9.17 -2.66
C TRP A 120 -4.60 -10.01 -1.39
N PHE A 121 -5.12 -9.42 -0.32
CA PHE A 121 -5.46 -10.09 0.92
C PHE A 121 -6.95 -9.90 1.22
N ARG A 122 -7.59 -10.97 1.67
CA ARG A 122 -9.01 -11.01 2.07
C ARG A 122 -9.20 -10.92 3.59
N SER A 123 -8.17 -10.48 4.28
CA SER A 123 -8.17 -10.21 5.72
C SER A 123 -7.26 -9.03 6.01
N ASP A 124 -7.22 -8.63 7.29
CA ASP A 124 -6.13 -7.81 7.79
C ASP A 124 -4.78 -8.47 7.49
N VAL A 125 -3.77 -7.65 7.24
CA VAL A 125 -2.40 -8.08 6.93
C VAL A 125 -1.49 -7.76 8.10
N LYS A 126 -0.88 -8.80 8.66
CA LYS A 126 0.18 -8.66 9.65
C LYS A 126 1.52 -8.48 8.96
N VAL A 127 2.19 -7.39 9.29
CA VAL A 127 3.49 -6.99 8.78
C VAL A 127 4.56 -7.36 9.80
N THR A 128 5.58 -8.08 9.35
CA THR A 128 6.79 -8.34 10.12
C THR A 128 8.00 -7.87 9.32
N ILE A 129 8.82 -7.01 9.91
CA ILE A 129 10.04 -6.51 9.28
C ILE A 129 11.23 -7.22 9.91
N GLN A 130 12.14 -7.71 9.07
CA GLN A 130 13.36 -8.38 9.46
C GLN A 130 14.54 -7.68 8.80
N SER A 131 15.54 -7.30 9.58
CA SER A 131 16.78 -6.72 9.05
C SER A 131 17.96 -7.56 9.52
N GLN A 132 18.96 -7.66 8.67
CA GLN A 132 20.21 -8.35 8.95
C GLN A 132 21.36 -7.57 8.31
N ASP A 133 22.43 -7.45 9.07
CA ASP A 133 23.68 -6.87 8.61
C ASP A 133 24.64 -7.93 8.04
N ASN A 134 25.66 -7.52 7.28
CA ASN A 134 26.63 -8.45 6.71
C ASN A 134 27.48 -9.14 7.78
N GLU A 135 28.15 -10.21 7.36
CA GLU A 135 29.14 -10.88 8.20
C GLU A 135 30.26 -9.89 8.57
N ASN A 136 30.56 -9.77 9.86
CA ASN A 136 31.46 -8.77 10.45
C ASN A 136 31.00 -7.30 10.34
N GLY A 137 29.75 -7.04 9.97
CA GLY A 137 29.16 -5.71 10.03
C GLY A 137 28.98 -5.23 11.48
N SER A 138 28.71 -3.93 11.62
CA SER A 138 28.55 -3.23 12.89
C SER A 138 27.24 -3.59 13.61
N GLY A 139 26.35 -4.33 12.94
CA GLY A 139 25.03 -4.74 13.42
C GLY A 139 23.97 -3.67 13.17
N VAL A 140 22.72 -4.10 13.07
CA VAL A 140 21.59 -3.18 12.84
C VAL A 140 21.37 -2.30 14.07
N TYR A 141 21.40 -0.98 13.88
CA TYR A 141 21.09 0.01 14.89
C TYR A 141 19.57 0.22 15.01
N TYR A 142 18.88 0.53 13.91
CA TYR A 142 17.41 0.57 13.88
C TYR A 142 16.86 0.29 12.48
N VAL A 143 15.55 0.04 12.44
CA VAL A 143 14.77 -0.09 11.20
C VAL A 143 13.69 0.98 11.19
N GLY A 144 13.68 1.83 10.17
CA GLY A 144 12.64 2.84 9.94
C GLY A 144 11.61 2.31 8.96
N TYR A 145 10.32 2.59 9.21
CA TYR A 145 9.25 2.29 8.26
C TYR A 145 8.13 3.33 8.29
N ARG A 146 7.38 3.42 7.20
CA ARG A 146 6.08 4.10 7.15
C ARG A 146 5.07 3.26 6.37
N VAL A 147 3.79 3.53 6.60
CA VAL A 147 2.68 2.91 5.89
C VAL A 147 1.92 4.01 5.18
N ASP A 148 1.69 3.84 3.89
CA ASP A 148 1.06 4.81 3.00
C ASP A 148 1.77 6.18 3.12
N ASP A 149 1.01 7.26 3.26
CA ASP A 149 1.55 8.62 3.35
C ASP A 149 1.91 9.06 4.79
N ASP A 150 2.07 8.11 5.74
CA ASP A 150 2.45 8.42 7.13
C ASP A 150 3.95 8.80 7.26
N TYR A 151 4.35 9.28 8.44
CA TYR A 151 5.73 9.57 8.77
C TYR A 151 6.54 8.30 9.06
N PHE A 152 7.83 8.33 8.73
CA PHE A 152 8.75 7.27 9.15
C PHE A 152 8.81 7.19 10.68
N ARG A 153 8.68 5.97 11.18
CA ARG A 153 8.81 5.61 12.60
C ARG A 153 9.68 4.37 12.75
N GLU A 154 10.23 4.20 13.94
CA GLU A 154 11.04 3.04 14.25
C GLU A 154 10.18 1.76 14.36
N TYR A 155 10.67 0.66 13.80
CA TYR A 155 10.07 -0.66 13.92
C TYR A 155 10.51 -1.34 15.21
N THR A 156 9.58 -1.50 16.14
CA THR A 156 9.80 -2.18 17.42
C THR A 156 9.12 -3.54 17.50
N GLU A 157 7.96 -3.69 16.85
CA GLU A 157 7.19 -4.93 16.83
C GLU A 157 6.32 -5.04 15.57
N SER A 158 5.84 -6.27 15.29
CA SER A 158 4.92 -6.53 14.19
C SER A 158 3.60 -5.79 14.39
N PHE A 159 3.02 -5.28 13.30
CA PHE A 159 1.77 -4.53 13.33
C PHE A 159 0.79 -5.03 12.25
N THR A 160 -0.44 -4.54 12.29
CA THR A 160 -1.53 -4.97 11.40
C THR A 160 -2.05 -3.79 10.57
N VAL A 161 -2.28 -4.03 9.28
CA VAL A 161 -2.97 -3.10 8.36
C VAL A 161 -4.35 -3.68 8.05
N SER A 162 -5.41 -2.88 8.19
CA SER A 162 -6.81 -3.35 8.18
C SER A 162 -7.76 -2.56 7.28
N GLY A 163 -7.31 -1.50 6.60
CA GLY A 163 -8.10 -0.78 5.60
C GLY A 163 -8.29 -1.59 4.33
N SER A 164 -9.38 -1.39 3.59
CA SER A 164 -9.48 -1.88 2.21
C SER A 164 -8.77 -0.91 1.27
N GLY A 165 -8.30 -1.42 0.13
CA GLY A 165 -7.60 -0.65 -0.89
C GLY A 165 -6.12 -0.99 -1.01
N GLU A 166 -5.40 -0.14 -1.72
CA GLU A 166 -3.94 -0.24 -1.87
C GLU A 166 -3.24 0.21 -0.59
N HIS A 167 -2.20 -0.54 -0.22
CA HIS A 167 -1.29 -0.17 0.85
C HIS A 167 0.16 -0.29 0.39
N ILE A 168 0.99 0.64 0.83
CA ILE A 168 2.43 0.68 0.55
C ILE A 168 3.19 0.76 1.86
N ILE A 169 4.15 -0.13 2.05
CA ILE A 169 5.09 -0.07 3.18
C ILE A 169 6.43 0.36 2.63
N GLU A 170 6.95 1.48 3.10
CA GLU A 170 8.32 1.91 2.81
C GLU A 170 9.19 1.70 4.05
N PHE A 171 10.41 1.22 3.85
CA PHE A 171 11.29 0.81 4.94
C PHE A 171 12.76 0.90 4.56
N TYR A 172 13.61 1.12 5.56
CA TYR A 172 15.07 1.09 5.47
C TYR A 172 15.65 0.71 6.84
N SER A 173 16.93 0.37 6.86
CA SER A 173 17.69 0.13 8.09
C SER A 173 18.95 0.97 8.15
N VAL A 174 19.44 1.17 9.37
CA VAL A 174 20.70 1.84 9.67
C VAL A 174 21.49 0.94 10.60
N ASP A 175 22.79 0.82 10.38
CA ASP A 175 23.71 0.07 11.25
C ASP A 175 24.35 0.97 12.33
N ASN A 176 25.19 0.40 13.18
CA ASN A 176 25.89 1.15 14.25
C ASN A 176 27.04 2.04 13.72
N ASP A 177 27.51 1.80 12.50
CA ASP A 177 28.51 2.63 11.83
C ASP A 177 27.89 3.77 11.01
N GLU A 178 26.56 3.90 10.99
CA GLU A 178 25.75 4.89 10.26
C GLU A 178 25.62 4.65 8.73
N ASN A 179 25.84 3.42 8.25
CA ASN A 179 25.45 3.04 6.90
C ASN A 179 23.92 2.93 6.79
N ILE A 180 23.34 3.66 5.85
CA ILE A 180 21.89 3.75 5.63
C ILE A 180 21.52 2.96 4.38
N GLU A 181 20.59 2.02 4.54
CA GLU A 181 20.01 1.27 3.44
C GLU A 181 19.16 2.18 2.54
N GLU A 182 19.19 1.96 1.21
CA GLU A 182 18.23 2.62 0.32
C GLU A 182 16.79 2.29 0.72
N VAL A 183 15.90 3.30 0.68
CA VAL A 183 14.49 3.11 1.01
C VAL A 183 13.87 2.15 -0.01
N LYS A 184 13.34 1.04 0.51
CA LYS A 184 12.59 0.04 -0.27
C LYS A 184 11.11 0.15 -0.01
N SER A 185 10.31 -0.34 -0.94
CA SER A 185 8.86 -0.39 -0.82
C SER A 185 8.29 -1.78 -1.06
N LYS A 186 7.14 -2.06 -0.43
CA LYS A 186 6.32 -3.25 -0.65
C LYS A 186 4.86 -2.84 -0.72
N SER A 187 4.23 -3.03 -1.88
CA SER A 187 2.80 -2.81 -2.07
C SER A 187 2.00 -4.09 -1.95
N PHE A 188 0.75 -3.95 -1.50
CA PHE A 188 -0.26 -5.00 -1.47
C PHE A 188 -1.65 -4.36 -1.44
N TYR A 189 -2.69 -5.16 -1.67
CA TYR A 189 -4.07 -4.69 -1.60
C TYR A 189 -4.85 -5.49 -0.55
N ILE A 190 -5.83 -4.85 0.08
CA ILE A 190 -6.79 -5.52 0.97
C ILE A 190 -8.20 -5.34 0.40
N ASP A 191 -8.94 -6.43 0.31
CA ASP A 191 -10.38 -6.40 0.12
C ASP A 191 -11.01 -7.67 0.71
N LYS A 192 -11.85 -7.45 1.72
CA LYS A 192 -12.49 -8.49 2.53
C LYS A 192 -13.95 -8.70 2.12
N THR A 193 -14.47 -7.85 1.25
CA THR A 193 -15.88 -7.81 0.89
C THR A 193 -16.12 -8.69 -0.32
N ALA A 194 -17.14 -9.53 -0.26
CA ALA A 194 -17.51 -10.34 -1.39
C ALA A 194 -18.42 -9.54 -2.35
N PRO A 195 -18.33 -9.79 -3.67
CA PRO A 195 -19.07 -9.01 -4.66
C PRO A 195 -20.59 -9.23 -4.54
N GLU A 196 -21.39 -8.25 -4.91
CA GLU A 196 -22.85 -8.33 -4.89
C GLU A 196 -23.41 -8.58 -6.30
N LEU A 197 -24.58 -9.19 -6.41
CA LEU A 197 -25.34 -9.29 -7.67
C LEU A 197 -26.28 -8.10 -7.77
N LYS A 198 -26.29 -7.45 -8.93
CA LYS A 198 -27.31 -6.48 -9.34
C LYS A 198 -28.08 -7.00 -10.56
N ILE A 199 -29.39 -6.89 -10.49
CA ILE A 199 -30.33 -7.16 -11.57
C ILE A 199 -30.92 -5.83 -12.01
N SER A 200 -30.82 -5.53 -13.29
CA SER A 200 -31.45 -4.37 -13.90
C SER A 200 -32.16 -4.76 -15.20
N TYR A 201 -32.88 -3.82 -15.81
CA TYR A 201 -33.51 -4.04 -17.11
C TYR A 201 -33.05 -2.97 -18.09
N ASP A 202 -32.50 -3.39 -19.22
CA ASP A 202 -32.11 -2.49 -20.29
C ASP A 202 -33.32 -2.26 -21.20
N LYS A 203 -33.89 -1.05 -21.13
CA LYS A 203 -35.07 -0.68 -21.92
C LYS A 203 -34.80 -0.58 -23.43
N ASP A 204 -33.54 -0.38 -23.83
CA ASP A 204 -33.18 -0.16 -25.23
C ASP A 204 -32.92 -1.50 -25.91
N ASN A 205 -32.29 -2.44 -25.20
CA ASN A 205 -32.08 -3.82 -25.64
C ASN A 205 -33.22 -4.78 -25.27
N LEU A 206 -34.17 -4.34 -24.42
CA LEU A 206 -35.33 -5.10 -23.95
C LEU A 206 -34.97 -6.44 -23.29
N ASN A 207 -33.98 -6.43 -22.40
CA ASN A 207 -33.52 -7.62 -21.69
C ASN A 207 -33.17 -7.32 -20.23
N THR A 208 -33.25 -8.35 -19.39
CA THR A 208 -32.71 -8.29 -18.03
C THR A 208 -31.19 -8.42 -18.06
N VAL A 209 -30.52 -7.53 -17.35
CA VAL A 209 -29.06 -7.51 -17.19
C VAL A 209 -28.69 -7.96 -15.79
N LEU A 210 -27.71 -8.87 -15.70
CA LEU A 210 -27.16 -9.39 -14.46
C LEU A 210 -25.70 -8.98 -14.37
N GLU A 211 -25.33 -8.29 -13.30
CA GLU A 211 -23.99 -7.74 -13.11
C GLU A 211 -23.48 -8.06 -11.71
N GLY A 212 -22.21 -8.42 -11.61
CA GLY A 212 -21.49 -8.37 -10.35
C GLY A 212 -21.04 -6.95 -10.07
N VAL A 213 -21.16 -6.52 -8.82
CA VAL A 213 -20.75 -5.19 -8.37
C VAL A 213 -19.83 -5.36 -7.16
N ASP A 214 -18.70 -4.66 -7.19
CA ASP A 214 -17.71 -4.66 -6.12
C ASP A 214 -16.91 -3.34 -6.15
N GLU A 215 -16.35 -2.93 -5.01
CA GLU A 215 -15.58 -1.69 -4.86
C GLU A 215 -14.31 -1.68 -5.74
N PHE A 216 -13.63 -2.82 -5.84
CA PHE A 216 -12.38 -2.97 -6.61
C PHE A 216 -12.60 -3.69 -7.95
N GLY A 217 -13.81 -4.19 -8.15
CA GLY A 217 -14.35 -4.68 -9.41
C GLY A 217 -14.28 -6.20 -9.57
N ILE A 218 -14.96 -6.66 -10.61
CA ILE A 218 -15.17 -8.09 -10.86
C ILE A 218 -14.04 -8.67 -11.72
N SER A 219 -13.52 -9.84 -11.33
CA SER A 219 -12.56 -10.62 -12.14
C SER A 219 -13.25 -11.68 -12.99
N ASN A 220 -14.35 -12.25 -12.49
CA ASN A 220 -15.11 -13.27 -13.20
C ASN A 220 -16.60 -13.23 -12.85
N PHE A 221 -17.45 -13.43 -13.86
CA PHE A 221 -18.88 -13.60 -13.71
C PHE A 221 -19.33 -14.82 -14.51
N SER A 222 -19.92 -15.80 -13.84
CA SER A 222 -20.41 -17.04 -14.46
C SER A 222 -21.86 -17.28 -14.11
N LYS A 223 -22.67 -17.62 -15.12
CA LYS A 223 -24.07 -17.98 -14.99
C LYS A 223 -24.29 -19.37 -15.59
N THR A 224 -25.01 -20.21 -14.85
CA THR A 224 -25.60 -21.46 -15.32
C THR A 224 -27.14 -21.39 -15.22
N THR A 225 -27.84 -22.46 -15.58
CA THR A 225 -29.29 -22.52 -15.42
C THR A 225 -29.74 -22.46 -13.95
N GLY A 226 -28.93 -22.95 -13.01
CA GLY A 226 -29.28 -23.08 -11.60
C GLY A 226 -28.46 -22.22 -10.62
N ALA A 227 -27.43 -21.54 -11.10
CA ALA A 227 -26.51 -20.79 -10.24
C ALA A 227 -25.81 -19.63 -10.94
N ILE A 228 -25.46 -18.61 -10.16
CA ILE A 228 -24.53 -17.54 -10.52
C ILE A 228 -23.34 -17.61 -9.56
N GLU A 229 -22.13 -17.44 -10.10
CA GLU A 229 -20.90 -17.30 -9.35
C GLU A 229 -20.17 -16.03 -9.79
N ILE A 230 -19.90 -15.15 -8.84
CA ILE A 230 -19.24 -13.86 -9.05
C ILE A 230 -17.93 -13.91 -8.26
N THR A 231 -16.82 -13.51 -8.86
CA THR A 231 -15.51 -13.40 -8.21
C THR A 231 -14.96 -12.01 -8.44
N ASP A 232 -14.52 -11.34 -7.38
CA ASP A 232 -13.85 -10.04 -7.48
C ASP A 232 -12.34 -10.19 -7.77
N LYS A 233 -11.61 -9.07 -7.82
CA LYS A 233 -10.15 -9.08 -8.02
C LYS A 233 -9.36 -9.62 -6.83
N ALA A 234 -9.87 -9.52 -5.62
CA ALA A 234 -9.26 -10.10 -4.43
C ALA A 234 -9.47 -11.61 -4.32
N GLY A 235 -10.36 -12.17 -5.13
CA GLY A 235 -10.78 -13.57 -5.09
C GLY A 235 -11.82 -13.85 -4.00
N ASN A 236 -12.56 -12.84 -3.52
CA ASN A 236 -13.80 -13.11 -2.81
C ASN A 236 -14.86 -13.57 -3.81
N ILE A 237 -15.75 -14.44 -3.33
CA ILE A 237 -16.70 -15.16 -4.18
C ILE A 237 -18.11 -15.00 -3.61
N THR A 238 -19.07 -14.74 -4.49
CA THR A 238 -20.49 -14.84 -4.18
C THR A 238 -21.13 -15.90 -5.04
N LYS A 239 -21.72 -16.91 -4.40
CA LYS A 239 -22.46 -17.99 -5.08
C LYS A 239 -23.94 -17.87 -4.76
N ILE A 240 -24.76 -17.83 -5.79
CA ILE A 240 -26.20 -17.72 -5.68
C ILE A 240 -26.81 -18.91 -6.40
N THR A 241 -27.72 -19.62 -5.73
CA THR A 241 -28.52 -20.67 -6.37
C THR A 241 -29.95 -20.19 -6.59
N GLY A 242 -30.56 -20.62 -7.68
CA GLY A 242 -31.85 -20.08 -8.09
C GLY A 242 -32.33 -20.62 -9.42
N VAL A 243 -33.35 -19.94 -9.96
CA VAL A 243 -33.80 -20.09 -11.34
C VAL A 243 -33.47 -18.78 -12.05
N PHE A 244 -32.84 -18.85 -13.22
CA PHE A 244 -32.39 -17.68 -13.98
C PHE A 244 -32.78 -17.81 -15.46
N ASP A 245 -34.08 -17.91 -15.73
CA ASP A 245 -34.64 -18.08 -17.06
C ASP A 245 -34.75 -16.72 -17.75
N LEU A 246 -33.82 -16.42 -18.67
CA LEU A 246 -33.79 -15.17 -19.40
C LEU A 246 -34.04 -15.44 -20.89
N ASP A 247 -35.26 -15.18 -21.35
CA ASP A 247 -35.68 -15.34 -22.75
C ASP A 247 -35.96 -14.00 -23.45
N ASN A 248 -35.72 -12.88 -22.75
CA ASN A 248 -35.96 -11.48 -23.10
C ASN A 248 -37.45 -11.08 -23.21
N THR A 249 -38.37 -12.03 -23.26
CA THR A 249 -39.81 -11.75 -23.40
C THR A 249 -40.57 -11.86 -22.09
N ASN A 250 -40.19 -12.83 -21.25
CA ASN A 250 -40.73 -13.12 -19.93
C ASN A 250 -39.61 -13.65 -19.04
N ASP A 251 -38.64 -12.79 -18.76
CA ASP A 251 -37.52 -13.12 -17.89
C ASP A 251 -38.05 -13.44 -16.48
N LYS A 252 -37.55 -14.54 -15.90
CA LYS A 252 -37.91 -15.02 -14.58
C LYS A 252 -36.68 -15.36 -13.77
N ILE A 253 -36.56 -14.71 -12.62
CA ILE A 253 -35.49 -14.97 -11.66
C ILE A 253 -36.08 -15.29 -10.30
N SER A 254 -35.60 -16.36 -9.67
CA SER A 254 -35.88 -16.64 -8.26
C SER A 254 -34.62 -17.04 -7.53
N PHE A 255 -34.44 -16.51 -6.33
CA PHE A 255 -33.30 -16.78 -5.48
C PHE A 255 -33.67 -17.87 -4.46
N LYS A 256 -32.88 -18.93 -4.40
CA LYS A 256 -33.03 -20.01 -3.42
C LYS A 256 -32.08 -19.81 -2.24
N SER A 257 -30.81 -19.58 -2.51
CA SER A 257 -29.80 -19.34 -1.48
C SER A 257 -28.62 -18.51 -1.99
N ILE A 258 -27.86 -17.96 -1.04
CA ILE A 258 -26.62 -17.23 -1.28
C ILE A 258 -25.54 -17.66 -0.29
N VAL A 259 -24.31 -17.68 -0.77
CA VAL A 259 -23.10 -17.94 0.02
C VAL A 259 -22.05 -16.88 -0.36
N TYR A 260 -21.54 -16.14 0.61
CA TYR A 260 -20.37 -15.28 0.44
C TYR A 260 -19.14 -15.98 0.97
N ASN A 261 -18.08 -16.02 0.18
CA ASN A 261 -16.81 -16.66 0.51
C ASN A 261 -17.03 -18.09 1.04
N ARG A 262 -16.58 -18.36 2.27
CA ARG A 262 -16.74 -19.64 2.98
C ARG A 262 -17.73 -19.52 4.15
N GLN A 263 -18.59 -18.50 4.13
CA GLN A 263 -19.60 -18.29 5.17
C GLN A 263 -20.75 -19.29 5.05
N THR A 264 -21.63 -19.32 6.06
CA THR A 264 -22.81 -20.19 6.08
C THR A 264 -23.81 -19.80 4.99
N GLU A 265 -24.39 -20.81 4.32
CA GLU A 265 -25.45 -20.60 3.35
C GLU A 265 -26.66 -19.91 3.97
N LYS A 266 -27.09 -18.80 3.37
CA LYS A 266 -28.33 -18.12 3.70
C LYS A 266 -29.41 -18.49 2.68
N LYS A 267 -30.52 -19.04 3.16
CA LYS A 267 -31.67 -19.40 2.34
C LYS A 267 -32.67 -18.26 2.29
N PHE A 268 -33.25 -18.05 1.12
CA PHE A 268 -34.31 -17.08 0.94
C PHE A 268 -35.68 -17.75 1.06
N THR A 269 -36.67 -16.99 1.54
CA THR A 269 -38.07 -17.34 1.31
C THR A 269 -38.36 -17.29 -0.18
N ASN A 270 -39.39 -18.01 -0.62
CA ASN A 270 -39.82 -17.97 -2.01
C ASN A 270 -39.93 -16.53 -2.50
N ASN A 271 -39.33 -16.25 -3.65
CA ASN A 271 -39.33 -14.94 -4.27
C ASN A 271 -39.34 -15.11 -5.79
N ASN A 272 -39.72 -14.06 -6.49
CA ASN A 272 -39.83 -14.08 -7.93
C ASN A 272 -39.69 -12.67 -8.49
N TYR A 273 -38.67 -12.47 -9.32
CA TYR A 273 -38.55 -11.34 -10.21
C TYR A 273 -39.09 -11.74 -11.58
N LEU A 274 -39.97 -10.92 -12.15
CA LEU A 274 -40.38 -11.03 -13.55
C LEU A 274 -40.09 -9.73 -14.27
N ALA A 275 -39.63 -9.82 -15.50
CA ALA A 275 -39.52 -8.68 -16.40
C ALA A 275 -39.94 -9.07 -17.81
N GLY A 276 -40.55 -8.12 -18.51
CA GLY A 276 -40.94 -8.33 -19.89
C GLY A 276 -41.49 -7.06 -20.51
N TYR A 277 -41.90 -7.17 -21.77
CA TYR A 277 -42.44 -6.05 -22.52
C TYR A 277 -43.67 -6.47 -23.34
N LYS A 278 -44.43 -5.47 -23.77
CA LYS A 278 -45.56 -5.65 -24.71
C LYS A 278 -45.32 -4.81 -25.94
N LYS A 279 -45.60 -5.37 -27.11
CA LYS A 279 -45.61 -4.67 -28.39
C LYS A 279 -47.03 -4.62 -28.97
N ASP A 280 -47.30 -3.60 -29.77
CA ASP A 280 -48.53 -3.53 -30.56
C ASP A 280 -48.46 -4.46 -31.78
N THR A 281 -49.54 -4.51 -32.55
CA THR A 281 -49.61 -5.27 -33.80
C THR A 281 -48.57 -4.82 -34.85
N ASN A 282 -48.08 -3.59 -34.73
CA ASN A 282 -47.07 -2.99 -35.60
C ASN A 282 -45.64 -3.14 -35.03
N GLN A 283 -45.45 -3.97 -34.01
CA GLN A 283 -44.17 -4.20 -33.32
C GLN A 283 -43.60 -2.99 -32.55
N ASN A 284 -44.40 -1.94 -32.32
CA ASN A 284 -43.99 -0.82 -31.47
C ASN A 284 -44.10 -1.19 -30.00
N LEU A 285 -43.11 -0.81 -29.21
CA LEU A 285 -43.12 -1.00 -27.76
C LEU A 285 -44.30 -0.23 -27.12
N ILE A 286 -45.15 -0.94 -26.40
CA ILE A 286 -46.28 -0.39 -25.63
C ILE A 286 -45.87 -0.17 -24.17
N SER A 287 -45.26 -1.18 -23.57
CA SER A 287 -44.94 -1.16 -22.14
C SER A 287 -43.78 -2.06 -21.78
N ILE A 288 -43.10 -1.70 -20.70
CA ILE A 288 -42.14 -2.57 -19.99
C ILE A 288 -42.73 -2.80 -18.61
N TYR A 289 -42.90 -4.06 -18.23
CA TYR A 289 -43.42 -4.44 -16.92
C TYR A 289 -42.37 -5.22 -16.15
N GLN A 290 -42.24 -4.92 -14.86
CA GLN A 290 -41.41 -5.68 -13.94
C GLN A 290 -42.16 -5.90 -12.64
N ASN A 291 -41.90 -7.01 -11.98
CA ASN A 291 -42.31 -7.19 -10.60
C ASN A 291 -41.24 -7.94 -9.80
N TRP A 292 -41.23 -7.66 -8.50
CA TRP A 292 -40.49 -8.42 -7.51
C TRP A 292 -41.45 -8.77 -6.39
N ILE A 293 -41.61 -10.06 -6.13
CA ILE A 293 -42.51 -10.59 -5.12
C ILE A 293 -41.69 -11.44 -4.14
N THR A 294 -41.93 -11.26 -2.84
CA THR A 294 -41.46 -12.17 -1.79
C THR A 294 -42.67 -12.81 -1.10
N TYR A 295 -42.61 -14.11 -0.83
CA TYR A 295 -43.72 -14.93 -0.32
C TYR A 295 -43.50 -15.34 1.14
N GLY A 296 -43.00 -14.42 1.97
CA GLY A 296 -42.87 -14.65 3.42
C GLY A 296 -44.22 -14.69 4.15
N ASN A 297 -44.18 -14.70 5.48
CA ASN A 297 -45.40 -14.65 6.33
C ASN A 297 -46.30 -13.46 5.97
N VAL A 298 -45.69 -12.35 5.57
CA VAL A 298 -46.36 -11.21 4.94
C VAL A 298 -45.75 -11.07 3.54
N PRO A 299 -46.47 -11.48 2.47
CA PRO A 299 -45.95 -11.34 1.12
C PRO A 299 -45.77 -9.88 0.75
N SER A 300 -44.64 -9.50 0.18
CA SER A 300 -44.41 -8.13 -0.30
C SER A 300 -44.23 -8.12 -1.80
N MET A 301 -44.64 -7.03 -2.45
CA MET A 301 -44.50 -6.88 -3.89
C MET A 301 -44.15 -5.43 -4.23
N VAL A 302 -43.23 -5.28 -5.17
CA VAL A 302 -43.07 -4.05 -5.96
C VAL A 302 -43.28 -4.39 -7.43
N ALA A 303 -44.01 -3.54 -8.14
CA ALA A 303 -44.24 -3.69 -9.58
C ALA A 303 -44.12 -2.34 -10.28
N THR A 304 -43.45 -2.33 -11.43
CA THR A 304 -43.34 -1.19 -12.33
C THR A 304 -44.01 -1.54 -13.67
N ASP A 305 -44.74 -0.59 -14.24
CA ASP A 305 -45.31 -0.71 -15.60
C ASP A 305 -45.11 0.63 -16.33
N TYR A 306 -44.01 0.72 -17.08
CA TYR A 306 -43.70 1.88 -17.92
C TYR A 306 -44.55 1.85 -19.19
N ARG A 307 -45.21 2.96 -19.50
CA ARG A 307 -46.04 3.12 -20.70
C ARG A 307 -45.40 4.12 -21.65
N THR A 308 -45.10 3.67 -22.87
CA THR A 308 -44.46 4.52 -23.90
C THR A 308 -45.35 5.67 -24.35
N LYS A 309 -46.66 5.43 -24.47
CA LYS A 309 -47.64 6.43 -24.93
C LYS A 309 -47.78 7.61 -23.97
N THR A 310 -47.79 7.37 -22.66
CA THR A 310 -47.95 8.41 -21.64
C THR A 310 -46.61 8.88 -21.06
N GLN A 311 -45.51 8.22 -21.42
CA GLN A 311 -44.16 8.45 -20.87
C GLN A 311 -44.16 8.49 -19.34
N SER A 312 -44.86 7.53 -18.74
CA SER A 312 -45.03 7.43 -17.29
C SER A 312 -44.96 5.98 -16.84
N THR A 313 -44.42 5.76 -15.64
CA THR A 313 -44.42 4.45 -14.99
C THR A 313 -45.43 4.41 -13.87
N ARG A 314 -46.28 3.38 -13.86
CA ARG A 314 -47.03 3.02 -12.66
C ARG A 314 -46.11 2.27 -11.71
N VAL A 315 -46.03 2.71 -10.47
CA VAL A 315 -45.36 2.01 -9.39
C VAL A 315 -46.39 1.54 -8.37
N LEU A 316 -46.38 0.25 -8.08
CA LEU A 316 -47.24 -0.39 -7.10
C LEU A 316 -46.37 -1.09 -6.05
N ILE A 317 -46.54 -0.74 -4.78
CA ILE A 317 -45.90 -1.41 -3.63
C ILE A 317 -46.98 -1.93 -2.70
N LYS A 318 -46.91 -3.23 -2.39
CA LYS A 318 -47.78 -3.90 -1.42
C LYS A 318 -46.97 -4.61 -0.34
N ASP A 319 -47.51 -4.58 0.87
CA ASP A 319 -47.01 -5.32 2.03
C ASP A 319 -48.19 -6.07 2.65
N GLY A 320 -48.26 -7.37 2.37
CA GLY A 320 -49.44 -8.21 2.55
C GLY A 320 -50.61 -7.68 1.74
N ASN A 321 -51.74 -7.45 2.42
CA ASN A 321 -52.94 -6.88 1.81
C ASN A 321 -52.93 -5.35 1.77
N VAL A 322 -51.90 -4.69 2.33
CA VAL A 322 -51.83 -3.23 2.43
C VAL A 322 -51.10 -2.69 1.21
N THR A 323 -51.74 -1.76 0.49
CA THR A 323 -51.09 -0.99 -0.58
C THR A 323 -50.36 0.19 0.04
N LYS A 324 -49.02 0.20 -0.09
CA LYS A 324 -48.14 1.27 0.42
C LYS A 324 -47.97 2.40 -0.60
N LEU A 325 -47.98 2.05 -1.88
CA LEU A 325 -47.90 3.00 -3.00
C LEU A 325 -48.66 2.43 -4.19
N ASP A 326 -49.45 3.26 -4.86
CA ASP A 326 -49.99 2.98 -6.19
C ASP A 326 -50.11 4.33 -6.92
N SER A 327 -49.16 4.63 -7.79
CA SER A 327 -49.09 5.96 -8.41
C SER A 327 -48.43 5.93 -9.78
N TRP A 328 -48.82 6.87 -10.61
CA TRP A 328 -48.17 7.14 -11.89
C TRP A 328 -47.11 8.23 -11.70
N LEU A 329 -45.87 7.90 -12.02
CA LEU A 329 -44.73 8.80 -11.98
C LEU A 329 -44.30 9.15 -13.40
N SER A 330 -43.89 10.40 -13.62
CA SER A 330 -43.40 10.84 -14.92
C SER A 330 -42.03 10.23 -15.24
N GLY A 331 -41.85 9.85 -16.51
CA GLY A 331 -40.63 9.24 -17.02
C GLY A 331 -40.54 7.74 -16.74
N VAL A 332 -39.38 7.19 -17.09
CA VAL A 332 -39.04 5.78 -16.89
C VAL A 332 -38.66 5.55 -15.42
N ARG A 333 -39.23 4.51 -14.81
CA ARG A 333 -38.84 3.90 -13.53
C ARG A 333 -38.73 2.40 -13.74
N LEU A 334 -37.55 1.84 -13.54
CA LEU A 334 -37.27 0.43 -13.79
C LEU A 334 -36.75 -0.20 -12.52
N LEU A 335 -37.29 -1.37 -12.21
CA LEU A 335 -36.96 -2.10 -11.02
C LEU A 335 -35.52 -2.63 -11.10
N SER A 336 -34.73 -2.37 -10.07
CA SER A 336 -33.43 -2.95 -9.81
C SER A 336 -33.53 -3.80 -8.54
N VAL A 337 -33.04 -5.04 -8.60
CA VAL A 337 -33.01 -5.97 -7.45
C VAL A 337 -31.56 -6.36 -7.23
N TYR A 338 -31.10 -6.33 -5.98
CA TYR A 338 -29.70 -6.59 -5.68
C TYR A 338 -29.52 -7.32 -4.36
N THR A 339 -28.42 -8.04 -4.26
CA THR A 339 -27.98 -8.64 -3.00
C THR A 339 -27.22 -7.60 -2.17
N ASP A 340 -27.38 -7.66 -0.85
CA ASP A 340 -26.66 -6.79 0.09
C ASP A 340 -26.49 -7.52 1.42
N ASN A 341 -25.26 -7.97 1.69
CA ASN A 341 -24.90 -8.70 2.92
C ASN A 341 -25.87 -9.86 3.19
N GLY A 342 -26.21 -10.57 2.11
CA GLY A 342 -27.14 -11.70 2.10
C GLY A 342 -28.61 -11.35 2.22
N ASN A 343 -28.99 -10.08 2.14
CA ASN A 343 -30.40 -9.68 1.97
C ASN A 343 -30.70 -9.42 0.50
N LEU A 344 -31.97 -9.43 0.14
CA LEU A 344 -32.45 -9.02 -1.18
C LEU A 344 -33.11 -7.66 -1.03
N LYS A 345 -32.60 -6.66 -1.75
CA LYS A 345 -33.10 -5.29 -1.75
C LYS A 345 -33.54 -4.90 -3.15
N PHE A 346 -34.30 -3.80 -3.24
CA PHE A 346 -34.78 -3.28 -4.52
C PHE A 346 -34.89 -1.76 -4.52
N GLU A 347 -34.85 -1.18 -5.72
CA GLU A 347 -35.05 0.26 -6.02
C GLU A 347 -35.74 0.42 -7.39
N TYR A 348 -36.33 1.58 -7.72
CA TYR A 348 -37.02 1.82 -9.00
C TYR A 348 -37.01 3.27 -9.51
#